data_AF-A0A379FHU5-F1
#
_entry.id   AF-A0A379FHU5-F1
#
_cell.length_a   1.000
_cell.length_b   1.000
_cell.length_c   1.000
_cell.angle_alpha   90.00
_cell.angle_beta   90.00
_cell.angle_gamma   90.00
#
_symmetry.space_group_name_H-M   'P 1'
#
loop_
_entity.id
_entity.type
_entity.pdbx_description
1 polymer ?
#
loop_
_entity_poly.entity_id
_entity_poly.type
_entity_poly.pdbx_seq_one_letter_code
_entity_poly.pdbx_strand_id
1 'polypeptide(L)' 'MLDNASIEDAMKSTNTSKIKLTDDSLKTLQNNLELSRKLGIQGTPATVIGDTILPGAVDYDQLEIIVKEQLAKVKK' A
#
# COMPACT_ATOMS: atom_id res chain seq x y z
N MET A 1 15.78 9.86 -12.63
CA MET A 1 15.85 8.62 -11.82
C MET A 1 15.02 8.84 -10.57
N LEU A 2 14.64 7.78 -9.85
CA LEU A 2 14.06 7.95 -8.52
C LEU A 2 15.20 8.31 -7.56
N ASP A 3 15.29 9.59 -7.22
CA ASP A 3 16.31 10.18 -6.34
C ASP A 3 15.67 11.25 -5.43
N ASN A 4 16.47 11.81 -4.51
CA ASN A 4 15.98 12.84 -3.58
C ASN A 4 15.37 14.05 -4.32
N ALA A 5 15.94 14.46 -5.46
CA ALA A 5 15.42 15.58 -6.23
C ALA A 5 14.03 15.27 -6.79
N SER A 6 13.82 14.06 -7.31
CA SER A 6 12.52 13.62 -7.82
C SER A 6 11.44 13.57 -6.73
N ILE A 7 11.80 13.23 -5.48
CA ILE A 7 10.89 13.24 -4.33
C ILE A 7 10.53 14.68 -3.96
N GLU A 8 11.51 15.58 -3.88
CA GLU A 8 11.27 17.00 -3.59
C GLU A 8 10.39 17.66 -4.66
N ASP A 9 10.61 17.33 -5.93
CA ASP A 9 9.81 17.88 -7.03
C ASP A 9 8.37 17.37 -7.00
N ALA A 10 8.15 16.09 -6.66
CA ALA A 10 6.81 15.55 -6.41
C ALA A 10 6.12 16.25 -5.23
N MET A 11 6.87 16.59 -4.17
CA MET A 11 6.32 17.36 -3.04
C MET A 11 5.93 18.78 -3.46
N LYS A 12 6.73 19.43 -4.32
CA LYS A 12 6.40 20.77 -4.86
C LYS A 12 5.17 20.70 -5.75
N SER A 13 5.09 19.75 -6.68
CA SER A 13 3.97 19.63 -7.64
C SER A 13 2.64 19.30 -6.96
N THR A 14 2.68 18.67 -5.79
CA THR A 14 1.49 18.32 -5.00
C THR A 14 1.21 19.30 -3.85
N ASN A 15 1.93 20.43 -3.76
CA ASN A 15 1.83 21.42 -2.68
C ASN A 15 2.09 20.85 -1.27
N THR A 16 2.87 19.77 -1.16
CA THR A 16 3.22 19.11 0.11
C THR A 16 4.65 19.44 0.59
N SER A 17 5.40 20.27 -0.14
CA SER A 17 6.79 20.66 0.19
C SER A 17 6.98 21.33 1.56
N LYS A 18 5.90 21.83 2.18
CA LYS A 18 5.93 22.40 3.53
C LYS A 18 5.82 21.34 4.63
N ILE A 19 5.45 20.10 4.29
CA ILE A 19 5.36 18.98 5.23
C ILE A 19 6.78 18.48 5.51
N LYS A 20 7.18 18.47 6.78
CA LYS A 20 8.48 17.93 7.19
C LYS A 20 8.41 16.41 7.31
N LEU A 21 9.42 15.72 6.80
CA LEU A 21 9.66 14.31 7.09
C LEU A 21 10.12 14.18 8.54
N THR A 22 9.54 13.22 9.27
CA THR A 22 9.78 13.04 10.71
C THR A 22 10.26 11.63 11.02
N ASP A 23 10.98 11.47 12.13
CA ASP A 23 11.40 10.15 12.61
C ASP A 23 10.20 9.24 12.96
N ASP A 24 9.08 9.83 13.39
CA ASP A 24 7.84 9.09 13.62
C ASP A 24 7.34 8.39 12.34
N SER A 25 7.48 9.05 11.18
CA SER A 25 7.11 8.43 9.90
C SER A 25 8.02 7.24 9.53
N LEU A 26 9.30 7.27 9.93
CA LEU A 26 10.22 6.14 9.79
C LEU A 26 9.80 4.99 10.72
N LYS A 27 9.30 5.30 11.92
CA LYS A 27 8.76 4.28 12.82
C LYS A 27 7.53 3.59 12.23
N THR A 28 6.63 4.35 11.61
CA THR A 28 5.49 3.78 10.87
C THR A 28 5.95 2.87 9.72
N LEU A 29 6.97 3.28 8.96
CA LEU A 29 7.54 2.45 7.90
C LEU A 29 8.11 1.13 8.43
N GLN A 30 8.80 1.16 9.57
CA GLN A 30 9.29 -0.06 10.24
C GLN A 30 8.14 -0.99 10.67
N ASN A 31 7.05 -0.43 11.20
CA ASN A 31 5.88 -1.21 11.59
C ASN A 31 5.23 -1.87 10.35
N ASN A 32 5.16 -1.18 9.22
CA ASN A 32 4.64 -1.75 7.97
C ASN A 32 5.50 -2.94 7.49
N LEU A 33 6.83 -2.84 7.59
CA LEU A 33 7.75 -3.94 7.25
C LEU A 33 7.62 -5.12 8.23
N GLU A 34 7.35 -4.87 9.51
CA GLU A 34 7.11 -5.95 10.46
C GLU A 34 5.79 -6.66 10.19
N LEU A 35 4.73 -5.88 9.91
CA LEU A 35 3.43 -6.41 9.53
C LEU A 35 3.52 -7.24 8.25
N SER A 36 4.25 -6.78 7.23
CA SER A 36 4.43 -7.52 5.98
C SER A 36 5.10 -8.87 6.21
N ARG A 37 6.14 -8.93 7.07
CA ARG A 37 6.79 -10.20 7.47
C ARG A 37 5.83 -11.12 8.19
N LYS A 38 5.04 -10.60 9.15
CA LYS A 38 4.04 -11.38 9.90
C LYS A 38 2.95 -11.98 9.01
N LEU A 39 2.55 -11.24 7.96
CA LEU A 39 1.55 -11.68 6.99
C LEU A 39 2.16 -12.51 5.84
N GLY A 40 3.46 -12.77 5.84
CA GLY A 40 4.13 -13.53 4.77
C GLY A 40 4.23 -12.80 3.42
N ILE A 41 4.10 -11.48 3.41
CA ILE A 41 4.20 -10.65 2.19
C ILE A 41 5.69 -10.47 1.84
N GLN A 42 6.10 -11.01 0.69
CA GLN A 42 7.50 -11.01 0.22
C GLN A 42 7.76 -10.07 -0.96
N GLY A 43 6.73 -9.51 -1.58
CA GLY A 43 6.85 -8.63 -2.74
C GLY A 43 5.67 -7.67 -2.85
N THR A 44 5.87 -6.59 -3.60
CA THR A 44 4.84 -5.57 -3.87
C THR A 44 4.51 -5.52 -5.37
N PRO A 45 3.26 -5.20 -5.76
CA PRO A 45 2.12 -4.94 -4.88
C PRO A 45 1.57 -6.22 -4.23
N ALA A 46 1.01 -6.09 -3.03
CA ALA A 46 0.27 -7.15 -2.33
C ALA A 46 -0.92 -6.51 -1.61
N THR A 47 -2.13 -7.05 -1.82
CA THR A 47 -3.38 -6.46 -1.34
C THR A 47 -4.12 -7.44 -0.44
N VAL A 48 -4.46 -7.02 0.78
CA VAL A 48 -5.28 -7.81 1.70
C VAL A 48 -6.76 -7.52 1.41
N ILE A 49 -7.55 -8.54 1.07
CA ILE A 49 -8.99 -8.42 0.77
C ILE A 49 -9.75 -9.50 1.56
N GLY A 50 -10.49 -9.08 2.58
CA GLY A 50 -11.20 -9.99 3.49
C GLY A 50 -10.21 -10.92 4.21
N ASP A 51 -10.38 -12.23 3.99
CA ASP A 51 -9.53 -13.31 4.51
C ASP A 51 -8.39 -13.71 3.56
N THR A 52 -8.26 -13.05 2.40
CA THR A 52 -7.27 -13.38 1.37
C THR A 52 -6.18 -12.32 1.21
N ILE A 53 -4.99 -12.77 0.80
CA ILE A 53 -3.89 -11.90 0.35
C ILE A 53 -3.71 -12.14 -1.15
N LEU A 54 -3.88 -11.09 -1.94
CA LEU A 54 -3.67 -11.09 -3.39
C LEU A 54 -2.24 -10.61 -3.71
N PRO A 55 -1.34 -11.48 -4.17
CA PRO A 55 0.00 -11.08 -4.59
C PRO A 55 0.01 -10.57 -6.03
N GLY A 56 0.73 -9.47 -6.27
CA GLY A 56 0.88 -8.88 -7.59
C GLY A 56 -0.28 -7.98 -8.02
N ALA A 57 -0.12 -7.37 -9.20
CA ALA A 57 -1.17 -6.60 -9.83
C ALA A 57 -2.06 -7.53 -10.66
N VAL A 58 -3.36 -7.26 -10.65
CA VAL A 58 -4.36 -7.93 -11.48
C VAL A 58 -5.14 -6.89 -12.27
N ASP A 59 -5.80 -7.33 -13.33
CA ASP A 59 -6.72 -6.49 -14.09
C ASP A 59 -7.93 -6.08 -13.24
N TYR A 60 -8.53 -4.94 -13.60
CA TYR A 60 -9.63 -4.35 -12.83
C TYR A 60 -10.82 -5.30 -12.66
N ASP A 61 -11.20 -6.02 -13.71
CA ASP A 61 -12.34 -6.94 -13.68
C ASP A 61 -12.11 -8.09 -12.68
N GLN A 62 -10.88 -8.60 -12.62
CA GLN A 62 -10.51 -9.66 -11.66
C GLN A 62 -10.55 -9.12 -10.22
N LEU A 63 -10.03 -7.90 -10.00
CA LEU A 63 -10.11 -7.25 -8.69
C LEU A 63 -11.57 -7.04 -8.27
N GLU A 64 -12.43 -6.59 -9.18
CA GLU A 64 -13.84 -6.33 -8.90
C GLU A 64 -14.58 -7.61 -8.48
N ILE A 65 -14.34 -8.74 -9.16
CA ILE A 65 -14.91 -10.04 -8.80
C ILE A 65 -14.52 -10.44 -7.38
N ILE A 66 -13.22 -10.40 -7.05
CA ILE A 66 -12.70 -10.78 -5.73
C ILE A 66 -13.32 -9.91 -4.62
N VAL A 67 -13.43 -8.59 -4.86
CA VAL A 67 -14.03 -7.66 -3.90
C VAL A 67 -15.52 -7.94 -3.70
N LYS A 68 -16.28 -8.20 -4.78
CA LYS A 68 -17.72 -8.54 -4.70
C LYS A 68 -17.94 -9.83 -3.90
N GLU A 69 -17.13 -10.85 -4.11
CA GLU A 69 -17.18 -12.11 -3.35
C GLU A 69 -16.96 -11.89 -1.85
N GLN A 70 -15.94 -11.12 -1.48
CA GLN A 70 -15.63 -10.83 -0.07
C GLN A 70 -16.71 -9.95 0.59
N LEU A 71 -17.27 -8.97 -0.13
CA LEU A 71 -18.38 -8.14 0.37
C LEU A 71 -19.64 -8.97 0.62
N ALA A 72 -19.93 -9.98 -0.20
CA ALA A 72 -21.09 -10.85 -0.02
C ALA A 72 -21.01 -11.68 1.27
N LYS A 73 -19.80 -12.01 1.75
CA LYS A 73 -19.60 -12.73 3.03
C LYS A 73 -19.95 -11.89 4.26
N VAL A 74 -19.86 -10.55 4.16
CA VAL A 74 -20.09 -9.63 5.29
C VAL A 74 -21.53 -9.12 5.36
N LYS A 75 -22.25 -9.06 4.23
CA LYS A 75 -23.63 -8.56 4.15
C LYS A 75 -24.71 -9.56 4.63
N LYS A 76 -24.38 -10.46 5.57
CA LYS A 76 -25.35 -11.39 6.17
C LYS A 76 -26.00 -10.80 7.41
#